data_AF-A0A942F9J6-F1
#
_entry.id   AF-A0A942F9J6-F1
#
_cell.length_a   1.000
_cell.length_b   1.000
_cell.length_c   1.000
_cell.angle_alpha   90.00
_cell.angle_beta   90.00
_cell.angle_gamma   90.00
#
_symmetry.space_group_name_H-M   'P 1'
#
loop_
_entity.id
_entity.type
_entity.pdbx_description
1 polymer ?
#
loop_
_entity_poly.entity_id
_entity_poly.type
_entity_poly.pdbx_seq_one_letter_code
_entity_poly.pdbx_strand_id
1 'polypeptide(L)'
;MAYTTDLTLAQFEVLAELLPQSKTKKGFITKHLMVNAILYQLKNGCQWRDLPDSFPNWQTVYSQFRRWRLDGTWEEVLTTLAKIERKKQKKASIQVYS
;
A
#
# COMPACT_ATOMS: atom_id res chain seq x y z
N MET A 1 -5.09 -14.71 2.42
CA MET A 1 -6.30 -14.03 2.92
C MET A 1 -6.30 -12.64 2.31
N ALA A 2 -7.37 -12.24 1.61
CA ALA A 2 -7.47 -10.92 0.99
C ALA A 2 -8.23 -9.98 1.95
N TYR A 3 -7.57 -8.92 2.41
CA TYR A 3 -8.17 -7.90 3.25
C TYR A 3 -8.80 -6.80 2.39
N THR A 4 -9.80 -6.08 2.93
CA THR A 4 -10.40 -4.91 2.24
C THR A 4 -9.37 -3.81 1.92
N THR A 5 -8.22 -3.80 2.59
CA THR A 5 -7.09 -2.88 2.36
C THR A 5 -6.05 -3.38 1.38
N ASP A 6 -6.16 -4.62 0.89
CA ASP A 6 -5.17 -5.16 -0.02
C ASP A 6 -5.27 -4.50 -1.39
N LEU A 7 -4.19 -3.84 -1.79
CA LEU A 7 -4.04 -3.33 -3.14
C LEU A 7 -3.88 -4.50 -4.10
N THR A 8 -4.57 -4.44 -5.25
CA THR A 8 -4.30 -5.39 -6.31
C THR A 8 -2.87 -5.20 -6.83
N LEU A 9 -2.25 -6.26 -7.34
CA LEU A 9 -0.89 -6.20 -7.89
C LEU A 9 -0.76 -5.09 -8.95
N ALA A 10 -1.78 -4.91 -9.79
CA ALA A 10 -1.83 -3.85 -10.80
C ALA A 10 -1.90 -2.43 -10.20
N GLN A 11 -2.63 -2.23 -9.09
CA GLN A 11 -2.62 -0.95 -8.39
C GLN A 11 -1.27 -0.68 -7.74
N PHE A 12 -0.65 -1.72 -7.17
CA PHE A 12 0.68 -1.62 -6.60
C PHE A 12 1.75 -1.37 -7.65
N GLU A 13 1.62 -1.90 -8.87
CA GLU A 13 2.56 -1.67 -9.96
C GLU A 13 2.71 -0.18 -10.30
N VAL A 14 1.60 0.56 -10.32
CA VAL A 14 1.59 2.02 -10.49
C VAL A 14 2.32 2.74 -9.34
N LEU A 15 2.23 2.21 -8.12
CA LEU A 15 2.94 2.76 -6.95
C LEU A 15 4.41 2.33 -6.92
N ALA A 16 4.72 1.16 -7.45
CA ALA A 16 6.07 0.61 -7.47
C ALA A 16 7.01 1.40 -8.38
N GLU A 17 6.47 2.14 -9.36
CA GLU A 17 7.23 3.13 -10.13
C GLU A 17 7.75 4.29 -9.28
N LEU A 18 7.03 4.66 -8.21
CA LEU A 18 7.41 5.73 -7.28
C LEU A 18 8.37 5.25 -6.19
N LEU A 19 8.33 3.95 -5.87
CA LEU A 19 9.24 3.36 -4.90
C LEU A 19 10.60 3.08 -5.57
N PRO A 20 11.72 3.19 -4.85
CA PRO A 20 13.03 2.85 -5.41
C PRO A 20 12.97 1.42 -5.94
N GLN A 21 13.19 1.22 -7.24
CA GLN A 21 12.88 -0.05 -7.90
C GLN A 21 13.66 -1.21 -7.25
N SER A 22 12.95 -2.28 -6.90
CA SER A 22 13.63 -3.51 -6.47
C SER A 22 14.11 -4.26 -7.72
N LYS A 23 15.42 -4.45 -7.86
CA LYS A 23 16.00 -5.23 -8.96
C LYS A 23 15.58 -6.71 -8.94
N THR A 24 15.01 -7.19 -7.83
CA THR A 24 14.56 -8.58 -7.66
C THR A 24 13.04 -8.68 -7.50
N LYS A 25 12.43 -9.71 -8.11
CA LYS A 25 11.01 -10.06 -7.95
C LYS A 25 10.62 -10.27 -6.48
N LYS A 26 11.52 -10.87 -5.68
CA LYS A 26 11.32 -11.06 -4.24
C LYS A 26 11.13 -9.72 -3.52
N GLY A 27 11.99 -8.74 -3.79
CA GLY A 27 11.87 -7.43 -3.15
C GLY A 27 10.66 -6.61 -3.65
N PHE A 28 10.16 -6.87 -4.85
CA PHE A 28 8.89 -6.30 -5.32
C PHE A 28 7.70 -6.82 -4.49
N ILE A 29 7.59 -8.15 -4.33
CA ILE A 29 6.54 -8.78 -3.52
C ILE A 29 6.64 -8.35 -2.05
N THR A 30 7.86 -8.27 -1.51
CA THR A 30 8.04 -7.81 -0.13
C THR A 30 7.56 -6.36 0.06
N LYS A 31 7.83 -5.46 -0.89
CA LYS A 31 7.35 -4.07 -0.83
C LYS A 31 5.83 -3.98 -0.92
N HIS A 32 5.20 -4.80 -1.77
CA HIS A 32 3.74 -4.89 -1.85
C HIS A 32 3.13 -5.27 -0.50
N LEU A 33 3.66 -6.33 0.11
CA LEU A 33 3.21 -6.78 1.42
C LEU A 33 3.47 -5.75 2.53
N MET A 34 4.58 -5.01 2.48
CA MET A 34 4.84 -3.91 3.41
C MET A 34 3.84 -2.77 3.27
N VAL A 35 3.53 -2.35 2.03
CA VAL A 35 2.54 -1.28 1.80
C VAL A 35 1.15 -1.72 2.28
N ASN A 36 0.73 -2.96 1.98
CA ASN A 36 -0.55 -3.48 2.45
C ASN A 36 -0.60 -3.55 3.99
N ALA A 37 0.48 -3.97 4.65
CA ALA A 37 0.58 -3.99 6.10
C ALA A 37 0.42 -2.58 6.72
N ILE A 38 1.08 -1.58 6.13
CA ILE A 38 0.97 -0.18 6.58
C ILE A 38 -0.45 0.34 6.38
N LEU A 39 -1.08 0.06 5.23
CA LEU A 39 -2.45 0.48 4.95
C LEU A 39 -3.46 -0.18 5.88
N TYR A 40 -3.28 -1.48 6.16
CA TYR A 40 -4.08 -2.22 7.13
C TYR A 40 -4.00 -1.57 8.52
N GLN A 41 -2.77 -1.32 8.97
CA GLN A 41 -2.49 -0.65 10.25
C GLN A 41 -3.14 0.75 10.31
N LEU A 42 -3.01 1.56 9.27
CA LEU A 42 -3.56 2.91 9.23
C LEU A 42 -5.09 2.94 9.18
N LYS A 43 -5.71 1.96 8.51
CA LYS A 43 -7.17 1.86 8.43
C LYS A 43 -7.79 1.35 9.73
N ASN A 44 -7.21 0.32 10.32
CA ASN A 44 -7.78 -0.35 11.49
C ASN A 44 -7.32 0.26 12.82
N GLY A 45 -6.20 0.98 12.82
CA GLY A 45 -5.67 1.63 14.02
C GLY A 45 -5.20 0.66 15.11
N CYS A 46 -4.87 -0.59 14.77
CA CYS A 46 -4.36 -1.59 15.70
C CYS A 46 -2.95 -1.23 16.20
N GLN A 47 -2.34 -2.01 17.11
CA GLN A 47 -0.91 -1.84 17.38
C GLN A 47 -0.09 -2.55 16.30
N TRP A 48 1.11 -2.05 15.99
CA TRP A 48 2.00 -2.72 15.03
C TRP A 48 2.31 -4.17 15.41
N ARG A 49 2.23 -4.52 16.71
CA ARG A 49 2.44 -5.87 17.21
C ARG A 49 1.26 -6.82 16.97
N ASP A 50 0.06 -6.27 16.77
CA ASP A 50 -1.17 -7.02 16.52
C ASP A 50 -1.40 -7.26 15.02
N LEU A 51 -0.38 -6.99 14.20
CA LEU A 51 -0.46 -7.12 12.77
C LEU A 51 -0.53 -8.61 12.40
N PRO A 52 -1.45 -9.04 11.53
CA PRO A 52 -1.63 -10.46 11.21
C PRO A 52 -0.35 -11.14 10.71
N ASP A 53 -0.15 -12.41 11.08
CA ASP A 53 1.01 -13.23 10.65
C ASP A 53 1.11 -13.44 9.12
N SER A 54 0.07 -13.08 8.38
CA SER A 54 0.06 -13.06 6.92
C SER A 54 0.96 -11.98 6.32
N PHE A 55 1.36 -10.99 7.12
CA PHE A 55 2.24 -9.90 6.71
C PHE A 55 3.69 -10.14 7.16
N PRO A 56 4.66 -9.40 6.56
CA PRO A 56 6.05 -9.46 6.99
C PRO A 56 6.18 -8.98 8.44
N ASN A 57 7.23 -9.44 9.14
CA ASN A 57 7.50 -9.04 10.53
C ASN A 57 7.31 -7.51 10.71
N TRP A 58 6.45 -7.15 11.66
CA TRP A 58 6.04 -5.78 11.95
C TRP A 58 7.22 -4.83 12.18
N GLN A 59 8.34 -5.33 12.73
CA GLN A 59 9.55 -4.53 12.97
C GLN A 59 10.14 -4.01 11.66
N THR A 60 10.17 -4.87 10.65
CA THR A 60 10.66 -4.53 9.30
C THR A 60 9.69 -3.57 8.62
N VAL A 61 8.39 -3.82 8.73
CA VAL A 61 7.34 -2.95 8.18
C VAL A 61 7.42 -1.55 8.80
N TYR A 62 7.51 -1.45 10.13
CA TYR A 62 7.61 -0.18 10.83
C TYR A 62 8.91 0.58 10.50
N SER A 63 10.05 -0.12 10.44
CA SER A 63 11.33 0.48 10.07
C SER A 63 11.29 1.07 8.66
N GLN A 64 10.69 0.33 7.71
CA GLN A 64 10.53 0.80 6.34
C GLN A 64 9.54 1.97 6.25
N PHE A 65 8.40 1.87 6.95
CA PHE A 65 7.42 2.95 7.03
C PHE A 65 8.04 4.24 7.58
N ARG A 66 8.80 4.14 8.68
CA ARG A 66 9.50 5.28 9.26
C ARG A 66 10.48 5.90 8.28
N ARG A 67 11.22 5.09 7.51
CA ARG A 67 12.13 5.57 6.48
C ARG A 67 11.38 6.33 5.37
N TRP A 68 10.32 5.74 4.82
CA TRP A 68 9.50 6.39 3.78
C TRP A 68 8.78 7.65 4.26
N ARG A 69 8.42 7.71 5.54
CA ARG A 69 7.79 8.89 6.14
C ARG A 69 8.79 10.01 6.37
N LEU A 70 10.05 9.70 6.67
CA LEU A 70 11.11 10.70 6.80
C LEU A 70 11.61 11.20 5.43
N ASP A 71 11.60 10.34 4.43
CA ASP A 71 12.05 10.64 3.06
C ASP A 71 10.95 11.26 2.18
N GLY A 72 9.74 11.46 2.72
CA GLY A 72 8.59 12.02 1.97
C GLY A 72 7.92 11.03 0.99
N THR A 73 8.56 9.90 0.66
CA THR A 73 8.02 8.87 -0.24
C THR A 73 6.61 8.42 0.15
N TRP A 74 6.33 8.33 1.46
CA TRP A 74 5.01 7.89 1.93
C TRP A 74 3.89 8.87 1.55
N GLU A 75 4.17 10.17 1.53
CA GLU A 75 3.18 11.19 1.15
C GLU A 75 2.86 11.12 -0.35
N GLU A 76 3.87 10.82 -1.18
CA GLU A 76 3.68 10.60 -2.61
C GLU A 76 2.85 9.35 -2.90
N VAL A 77 3.10 8.26 -2.17
CA VAL A 77 2.33 7.02 -2.25
C VAL A 77 0.87 7.28 -1.89
N LEU A 78 0.59 7.96 -0.77
CA LEU A 78 -0.77 8.32 -0.36
C LEU A 78 -1.47 9.22 -1.38
N THR A 79 -0.76 10.21 -1.91
CA THR A 79 -1.30 11.13 -2.92
C THR A 79 -1.67 10.38 -4.21
N THR A 80 -0.85 9.44 -4.63
CA THR A 80 -1.09 8.62 -5.82
C THR A 80 -2.24 7.65 -5.61
N LEU A 81 -2.31 7.00 -4.44
CA LEU A 81 -3.45 6.19 -4.03
C LEU A 81 -4.76 6.97 -4.07
N ALA A 82 -4.78 8.18 -3.52
CA ALA A 82 -5.96 9.04 -3.55
C ALA A 82 -6.38 9.41 -4.98
N LYS A 83 -5.41 9.64 -5.89
CA LYS A 83 -5.68 9.88 -7.32
C LYS A 83 -6.30 8.63 -7.99
N ILE A 84 -5.81 7.44 -7.69
CA ILE A 84 -6.33 6.17 -8.23
C ILE A 84 -7.77 5.95 -7.74
N GLU A 85 -8.03 6.10 -6.44
CA GLU A 85 -9.37 5.92 -5.87
C GLU A 85 -10.37 6.97 -6.41
N ARG A 86 -9.95 8.24 -6.56
CA ARG A 86 -10.81 9.27 -7.21
C ARG A 86 -11.17 8.91 -8.65
N LYS A 87 -10.22 8.36 -9.43
CA LYS A 87 -10.50 7.89 -10.80
C LYS A 87 -11.49 6.73 -10.80
N LYS A 88 -11.40 5.83 -9.82
CA LYS A 88 -12.31 4.68 -9.65
C LYS A 88 -13.74 5.14 -9.30
N GLN A 89 -13.89 6.09 -8.37
CA GLN A 89 -15.19 6.67 -8.02
C GLN A 89 -15.86 7.37 -9.21
N LYS A 90 -15.10 8.13 -10.01
CA LYS A 90 -15.61 8.74 -11.24
C LYS A 90 -16.11 7.71 -12.27
N LYS A 91 -15.42 6.59 -12.42
CA LYS A 91 -15.85 5.51 -13.33
C LYS A 91 -17.10 4.78 -12.80
N ALA A 92 -17.15 4.52 -11.50
CA ALA A 92 -18.31 3.89 -10.86
C ALA A 92 -19.56 4.78 -10.94
N SER A 93 -19.43 6.10 -10.78
CA SER A 93 -20.54 7.03 -10.94
C SER A 93 -21.06 7.10 -12.38
N ILE A 94 -20.21 6.89 -13.40
CA ILE A 94 -20.63 6.90 -14.81
C ILE A 94 -21.38 5.61 -15.17
N GLN A 95 -21.05 4.47 -14.54
CA GLN A 95 -21.66 3.16 -14.83
C GLN A 95 -23.06 3.00 -14.21
N VAL A 96 -23.39 3.75 -13.13
CA VAL A 96 -24.68 3.64 -12.42
C VAL A 96 -25.82 4.41 -13.12
N TYR A 97 -25.51 5.23 -14.12
CA TYR A 97 -26.49 5.95 -14.95
C TYR A 97 -26.65 5.37 -16.36
N SER A 98 -26.28 4.11 -16.60
CA SER A 98 -26.32 3.48 -17.92
C SER A 98 -27.23 2.27 -17.99
#